data_AF-M9WP34-F1
#
_entry.id   AF-M9WP34-F1
#
_cell.length_a   1.000
_cell.length_b   1.000
_cell.length_c   1.000
_cell.angle_alpha   90.00
_cell.angle_beta   90.00
_cell.angle_gamma   90.00
#
_symmetry.space_group_name_H-M   'P 1'
#
loop_
_entity.id
_entity.type
_entity.pdbx_description
1 polymer ?
#
loop_
_entity_poly.entity_id
_entity_poly.type
_entity_poly.pdbx_seq_one_letter_code
_entity_poly.pdbx_strand_id
1 'polypeptide(L)'
;MAKKEMKFYLRKSAFGLASVSAALLVGAAAVSADSVESAGPVAVAVTDSLDSEAAATKAETELATAKAELTAAEAAITAAKAEFDTAQADLATAEATIAELEQKMNDLESKIQEKQKAFEQVVLEQKKEQANPVDRNGDAEEDRLDELSGEIRREKAALEVELQKTKEALDTAKRAYAGIEERKQVAAAKLDAANKAFAGVEEKHAQAMAKFAEAFAAYKEAVKAELKAAGASDFYTKKIDSANTVDGVKTLREMILDSIAKPEVEPEAKPEPKPEPKPEPKPEPKPEPKPKPQPKPAPAPKPEAKKEEKKAAPKQDANKLPSTGEATNPFFTAAALAVMAGAGVAAVSTRRKEN
;
A
#
# COMPACT_ATOMS: atom_id res chain seq x y z
N MET A 1 -23.50 41.11 -59.81
CA MET A 1 -23.52 41.09 -58.33
C MET A 1 -22.58 39.99 -57.87
N ALA A 2 -21.54 40.38 -57.12
CA ALA A 2 -20.52 39.49 -56.59
C ALA A 2 -20.88 39.05 -55.17
N LYS A 3 -20.55 37.81 -54.81
CA LYS A 3 -19.93 37.49 -53.52
C LYS A 3 -19.18 36.17 -53.62
N LYS A 4 -17.87 36.30 -53.69
CA LYS A 4 -16.85 35.27 -53.59
C LYS A 4 -16.29 35.40 -52.18
N GLU A 5 -16.41 34.39 -51.34
CA GLU A 5 -15.61 34.32 -50.11
C GLU A 5 -14.88 32.97 -50.03
N MET A 6 -13.56 33.11 -50.03
CA MET A 6 -12.55 32.06 -49.87
C MET A 6 -12.58 31.53 -48.43
N LYS A 7 -12.63 30.20 -48.26
CA LYS A 7 -12.22 29.58 -46.99
C LYS A 7 -10.74 29.24 -47.09
N PHE A 8 -9.93 30.04 -46.39
CA PHE A 8 -8.48 29.87 -46.28
C PHE A 8 -8.13 28.65 -45.43
N TYR A 9 -7.05 28.00 -45.84
CA TYR A 9 -6.39 26.88 -45.17
C TYR A 9 -5.72 27.31 -43.87
N LEU A 10 -5.89 26.55 -42.79
CA LEU A 10 -4.96 26.54 -41.66
C LEU A 10 -4.13 25.26 -41.73
N ARG A 11 -3.01 25.34 -42.45
CA ARG A 11 -1.88 24.44 -42.25
C ARG A 11 -1.22 24.85 -40.92
N LYS A 12 -1.06 23.90 -39.99
CA LYS A 12 -0.11 24.03 -38.89
C LYS A 12 1.29 24.04 -39.49
N SER A 13 1.86 25.23 -39.70
CA SER A 13 3.30 25.39 -39.97
C SER A 13 3.97 26.04 -38.78
N ALA A 14 5.16 25.51 -38.48
CA ALA A 14 6.14 26.06 -37.58
C ALA A 14 6.49 27.52 -37.91
N PHE A 15 6.57 28.33 -36.86
CA PHE A 15 7.31 29.59 -36.72
C PHE A 15 7.62 29.65 -35.21
N GLY A 16 8.80 29.97 -34.71
CA GLY A 16 9.92 30.68 -35.32
C GLY A 16 10.48 31.63 -34.25
N LEU A 17 11.80 31.62 -34.11
CA LEU A 17 12.65 32.52 -33.32
C LEU A 17 12.17 34.00 -33.27
N ALA A 18 12.45 34.70 -32.16
CA ALA A 18 13.40 35.84 -32.11
C ALA A 18 13.25 36.69 -30.83
N SER A 19 14.39 37.16 -30.35
CA SER A 19 14.67 38.08 -29.24
C SER A 19 13.99 39.46 -29.34
N VAL A 20 13.70 40.07 -28.19
CA VAL A 20 13.83 41.53 -28.03
C VAL A 20 14.34 41.85 -26.62
N SER A 21 15.57 42.36 -26.56
CA SER A 21 16.13 43.10 -25.44
C SER A 21 15.36 44.41 -25.24
N ALA A 22 14.99 44.73 -24.01
CA ALA A 22 14.65 46.09 -23.62
C ALA A 22 15.61 46.54 -22.52
N ALA A 23 16.55 47.40 -22.91
CA ALA A 23 17.41 48.15 -22.01
C ALA A 23 16.58 49.23 -21.31
N LEU A 24 16.62 49.27 -19.97
CA LEU A 24 16.25 50.45 -19.20
C LEU A 24 17.50 50.96 -18.48
N LEU A 25 18.19 51.90 -19.12
CA LEU A 25 19.20 52.76 -18.54
C LEU A 25 18.48 53.93 -17.85
N VAL A 26 18.47 53.94 -16.53
CA VAL A 26 18.27 55.17 -15.74
C VAL A 26 19.46 55.28 -14.81
N GLY A 27 20.38 56.18 -15.16
CA GLY A 27 21.44 56.63 -14.27
C GLY A 27 20.89 57.63 -13.25
N ALA A 28 21.30 57.47 -11.99
CA ALA A 28 21.32 58.52 -11.00
C ALA A 28 22.66 58.45 -10.25
N ALA A 29 23.17 59.63 -9.93
CA ALA A 29 24.55 59.92 -9.64
C ALA A 29 25.10 59.32 -8.33
N ALA A 30 26.37 58.95 -8.41
CA ALA A 30 27.44 59.11 -7.41
C ALA A 30 27.05 59.12 -5.92
N VAL A 31 27.39 58.03 -5.23
CA VAL A 31 28.09 58.11 -3.95
C VAL A 31 29.31 57.18 -4.06
N SER A 32 30.49 57.76 -4.19
CA SER A 32 31.74 57.09 -3.86
C SER A 32 31.91 57.15 -2.35
N ALA A 33 31.81 56.00 -1.70
CA ALA A 33 32.37 55.67 -0.40
C ALA A 33 32.75 54.19 -0.53
N ASP A 34 33.96 53.91 -1.00
CA ASP A 34 35.12 53.55 -0.17
C ASP A 34 34.93 52.21 0.54
N SER A 35 35.89 51.30 0.28
CA SER A 35 36.07 49.99 0.90
C SER A 35 35.06 48.89 0.53
N VAL A 36 35.22 48.31 -0.68
CA VAL A 36 35.03 46.86 -0.81
C VAL A 36 36.22 46.24 -0.09
N GLU A 37 36.07 46.06 1.21
CA GLU A 37 36.88 45.12 1.99
C GLU A 37 36.74 43.78 1.25
N SER A 38 37.76 43.42 0.48
CA SER A 38 37.90 42.09 -0.10
C SER A 38 37.94 41.12 1.07
N ALA A 39 36.77 40.63 1.49
CA ALA A 39 36.63 39.67 2.56
C ALA A 39 37.65 38.54 2.30
N GLY A 40 38.52 38.30 3.27
CA GLY A 40 39.57 37.29 3.12
C GLY A 40 38.97 35.92 2.78
N PRO A 41 39.76 35.01 2.19
CA PRO A 41 39.27 33.71 1.72
C PRO A 41 38.53 32.89 2.79
N VAL A 42 38.83 33.13 4.07
CA VAL A 42 38.12 32.52 5.22
C VAL A 42 36.70 33.06 5.37
N ALA A 43 36.50 34.38 5.28
CA ALA A 43 35.18 35.00 5.47
C ALA A 43 34.18 34.59 4.38
N VAL A 44 34.64 34.44 3.13
CA VAL A 44 33.82 33.94 2.02
C VAL A 44 33.43 32.47 2.23
N ALA A 45 34.37 31.63 2.69
CA ALA A 45 34.09 30.22 2.94
C ALA A 45 33.10 30.03 4.11
N VAL A 46 33.15 30.89 5.13
CA VAL A 46 32.19 30.89 6.24
C VAL A 46 30.78 31.22 5.74
N THR A 47 30.62 32.25 4.89
CA THR A 47 29.29 32.60 4.34
C THR A 47 28.73 31.48 3.47
N ASP A 48 29.56 30.89 2.61
CA ASP A 48 29.15 29.77 1.75
C ASP A 48 28.72 28.54 2.58
N SER A 49 29.42 28.25 3.69
CA SER A 49 29.05 27.17 4.60
C SER A 49 27.71 27.43 5.31
N LEU A 50 27.43 28.67 5.70
CA LEU A 50 26.17 29.01 6.38
C LEU A 50 24.99 29.00 5.41
N ASP A 51 25.16 29.51 4.20
CA ASP A 51 24.11 29.50 3.17
C ASP A 51 23.80 28.06 2.71
N SER A 52 24.82 27.22 2.56
CA SER A 52 24.64 25.81 2.24
C SER A 52 24.05 24.99 3.40
N GLU A 53 24.32 25.34 4.66
CA GLU A 53 23.62 24.78 5.84
C GLU A 53 22.12 25.09 5.78
N ALA A 54 21.76 26.34 5.52
CA ALA A 54 20.37 26.77 5.40
C ALA A 54 19.66 26.07 4.24
N ALA A 55 20.35 25.86 3.11
CA ALA A 55 19.82 25.10 1.98
C ALA A 55 19.61 23.62 2.31
N ALA A 56 20.58 22.98 2.97
CA ALA A 56 20.51 21.56 3.34
C ALA A 56 19.42 21.30 4.39
N THR A 57 19.32 22.15 5.43
CA THR A 57 18.25 22.06 6.44
C THR A 57 16.87 22.26 5.82
N LYS A 58 16.68 23.24 4.93
CA LYS A 58 15.43 23.40 4.20
C LYS A 58 15.09 22.15 3.39
N ALA A 59 16.04 21.60 2.62
CA ALA A 59 15.81 20.40 1.83
C ALA A 59 15.49 19.17 2.70
N GLU A 60 16.08 19.07 3.89
CA GLU A 60 15.77 18.01 4.87
C GLU A 60 14.30 18.10 5.35
N THR A 61 13.82 19.32 5.64
CA THR A 61 12.42 19.53 6.04
C THR A 61 11.43 19.24 4.91
N GLU A 62 11.77 19.59 3.66
CA GLU A 62 10.97 19.26 2.48
C GLU A 62 10.91 17.74 2.26
N LEU A 63 12.03 17.03 2.43
CA LEU A 63 12.09 15.57 2.35
C LEU A 63 11.24 14.91 3.44
N ALA A 64 11.33 15.39 4.69
CA ALA A 64 10.50 14.88 5.79
C ALA A 64 9.01 15.08 5.52
N THR A 65 8.62 16.24 4.97
CA THR A 65 7.25 16.55 4.58
C THR A 65 6.78 15.62 3.46
N ALA A 66 7.58 15.45 2.39
CA ALA A 66 7.25 14.58 1.28
C ALA A 66 7.13 13.10 1.72
N LYS A 67 7.95 12.67 2.70
CA LYS A 67 7.85 11.33 3.28
C LYS A 67 6.54 11.14 4.05
N ALA A 68 6.09 12.14 4.79
CA ALA A 68 4.80 12.11 5.47
C ALA A 68 3.61 12.11 4.49
N GLU A 69 3.72 12.84 3.37
CA GLU A 69 2.71 12.79 2.31
C GLU A 69 2.66 11.39 1.65
N LEU A 70 3.82 10.77 1.42
CA LEU A 70 3.90 9.41 0.87
C LEU A 70 3.19 8.40 1.76
N THR A 71 3.47 8.40 3.07
CA THR A 71 2.81 7.48 4.02
C THR A 71 1.31 7.73 4.12
N ALA A 72 0.88 8.99 4.06
CA ALA A 72 -0.55 9.32 4.02
C ALA A 72 -1.22 8.81 2.72
N ALA A 73 -0.54 8.89 1.58
CA ALA A 73 -1.03 8.36 0.31
C ALA A 73 -1.13 6.82 0.30
N GLU A 74 -0.15 6.12 0.88
CA GLU A 74 -0.20 4.65 1.06
C GLU A 74 -1.38 4.23 1.95
N ALA A 75 -1.62 4.98 3.04
CA ALA A 75 -2.77 4.75 3.91
C ALA A 75 -4.10 4.98 3.16
N ALA A 76 -4.18 6.00 2.31
CA ALA A 76 -5.36 6.29 1.51
C ALA A 76 -5.66 5.17 0.49
N ILE A 77 -4.63 4.62 -0.18
CA ILE A 77 -4.79 3.45 -1.06
C ILE A 77 -5.32 2.26 -0.26
N THR A 78 -4.74 2.00 0.91
CA THR A 78 -5.14 0.87 1.76
C THR A 78 -6.60 0.99 2.18
N ALA A 79 -7.03 2.18 2.59
CA ALA A 79 -8.42 2.45 2.96
C ALA A 79 -9.37 2.29 1.75
N ALA A 80 -9.03 2.86 0.59
CA ALA A 80 -9.84 2.75 -0.61
C ALA A 80 -9.97 1.30 -1.10
N LYS A 81 -8.91 0.51 -0.97
CA LYS A 81 -8.94 -0.92 -1.28
C LYS A 81 -9.86 -1.69 -0.33
N ALA A 82 -9.80 -1.40 0.96
CA ALA A 82 -10.70 -2.03 1.93
C ALA A 82 -12.18 -1.71 1.65
N GLU A 83 -12.50 -0.46 1.24
CA GLU A 83 -13.86 -0.11 0.81
C GLU A 83 -14.31 -0.92 -0.41
N PHE A 84 -13.44 -1.10 -1.40
CA PHE A 84 -13.73 -1.89 -2.60
C PHE A 84 -13.95 -3.37 -2.28
N ASP A 85 -13.06 -3.96 -1.48
CA ASP A 85 -13.14 -5.37 -1.09
C ASP A 85 -14.42 -5.65 -0.28
N THR A 86 -14.81 -4.72 0.60
CA THR A 86 -16.07 -4.80 1.36
C THR A 86 -17.27 -4.75 0.43
N ALA A 87 -17.32 -3.79 -0.50
CA ALA A 87 -18.42 -3.70 -1.46
C ALA A 87 -18.50 -4.94 -2.37
N GLN A 88 -17.37 -5.56 -2.70
CA GLN A 88 -17.34 -6.81 -3.45
C GLN A 88 -17.91 -7.99 -2.65
N ALA A 89 -17.61 -8.10 -1.36
CA ALA A 89 -18.16 -9.13 -0.48
C ALA A 89 -19.67 -8.96 -0.27
N ASP A 90 -20.14 -7.73 -0.09
CA ASP A 90 -21.56 -7.40 0.01
C ASP A 90 -22.30 -7.80 -1.27
N LEU A 91 -21.69 -7.55 -2.43
CA LEU A 91 -22.26 -7.89 -3.74
C LEU A 91 -22.40 -9.41 -3.90
N ALA A 92 -21.37 -10.19 -3.54
CA ALA A 92 -21.45 -11.66 -3.56
C ALA A 92 -22.54 -12.21 -2.62
N THR A 93 -22.73 -11.57 -1.46
CA THR A 93 -23.81 -11.93 -0.51
C THR A 93 -25.20 -11.64 -1.10
N ALA A 94 -25.33 -10.50 -1.79
CA ALA A 94 -26.56 -10.14 -2.48
C ALA A 94 -26.88 -11.09 -3.65
N GLU A 95 -25.87 -11.51 -4.44
CA GLU A 95 -26.03 -12.51 -5.51
C GLU A 95 -26.53 -13.85 -4.95
N ALA A 96 -25.93 -14.33 -3.85
CA ALA A 96 -26.36 -15.56 -3.20
C ALA A 96 -27.83 -15.47 -2.71
N THR A 97 -28.21 -14.34 -2.14
CA THR A 97 -29.60 -14.09 -1.68
C THR A 97 -30.59 -14.09 -2.84
N ILE A 98 -30.23 -13.45 -3.96
CA ILE A 98 -31.04 -13.42 -5.18
C ILE A 98 -31.22 -14.84 -5.73
N ALA A 99 -30.13 -15.62 -5.82
CA ALA A 99 -30.18 -17.00 -6.30
C ALA A 99 -31.09 -17.89 -5.43
N GLU A 100 -31.04 -17.75 -4.11
CA GLU A 100 -31.90 -18.49 -3.18
C GLU A 100 -33.39 -18.12 -3.37
N LEU A 101 -33.69 -16.83 -3.55
CA LEU A 101 -35.06 -16.37 -3.80
C LEU A 101 -35.59 -16.84 -5.16
N GLU A 102 -34.75 -16.82 -6.20
CA GLU A 102 -35.12 -17.35 -7.53
C GLU A 102 -35.38 -18.86 -7.48
N GLN A 103 -34.58 -19.62 -6.73
CA GLN A 103 -34.83 -21.04 -6.52
C GLN A 103 -36.16 -21.27 -5.78
N LYS A 104 -36.40 -20.57 -4.67
CA LYS A 104 -37.67 -20.65 -3.92
C LYS A 104 -38.88 -20.30 -4.79
N MET A 105 -38.75 -19.29 -5.65
CA MET A 105 -39.80 -18.90 -6.59
C MET A 105 -40.12 -20.05 -7.56
N ASN A 106 -39.10 -20.68 -8.15
CA ASN A 106 -39.28 -21.81 -9.07
C ASN A 106 -39.92 -23.03 -8.36
N ASP A 107 -39.51 -23.33 -7.13
CA ASP A 107 -40.09 -24.42 -6.33
C ASP A 107 -41.56 -24.16 -6.00
N LEU A 108 -41.92 -22.92 -5.64
CA LEU A 108 -43.30 -22.52 -5.40
C LEU A 108 -44.15 -22.61 -6.67
N GLU A 109 -43.63 -22.15 -7.81
CA GLU A 109 -44.31 -22.27 -9.10
C GLU A 109 -44.56 -23.74 -9.48
N SER A 110 -43.59 -24.63 -9.26
CA SER A 110 -43.76 -26.08 -9.46
C SER A 110 -44.87 -26.65 -8.56
N LYS A 111 -44.87 -26.35 -7.26
CA LYS A 111 -45.89 -26.81 -6.31
C LYS A 111 -47.29 -26.30 -6.66
N ILE A 112 -47.41 -25.06 -7.10
CA ILE A 112 -48.68 -24.49 -7.57
C ILE A 112 -49.19 -25.25 -8.80
N GLN A 113 -48.30 -25.60 -9.74
CA GLN A 113 -48.66 -26.40 -10.91
C GLN A 113 -49.08 -27.83 -10.53
N GLU A 114 -48.42 -28.46 -9.56
CA GLU A 114 -48.82 -29.77 -9.03
C GLU A 114 -50.20 -29.72 -8.39
N LYS A 115 -50.47 -28.71 -7.55
CA LYS A 115 -51.79 -28.52 -6.93
C LYS A 115 -52.87 -28.22 -7.97
N GLN A 116 -52.54 -27.46 -9.02
CA GLN A 116 -53.45 -27.23 -10.14
C GLN A 116 -53.81 -28.54 -10.87
N LYS A 117 -52.81 -29.40 -11.13
CA LYS A 117 -53.05 -30.72 -11.76
C LYS A 117 -53.87 -31.65 -10.85
N ALA A 118 -53.59 -31.66 -9.54
CA ALA A 118 -54.36 -32.43 -8.58
C ALA A 118 -55.83 -31.96 -8.51
N PHE A 119 -56.05 -30.64 -8.54
CA PHE A 119 -57.39 -30.07 -8.62
C PHE A 119 -58.14 -30.54 -9.88
N GLU A 120 -57.49 -30.51 -11.04
CA GLU A 120 -58.06 -30.99 -12.30
C GLU A 120 -58.41 -32.48 -12.27
N GLN A 121 -57.60 -33.31 -11.59
CA GLN A 121 -57.89 -34.73 -11.39
C GLN A 121 -59.13 -34.95 -10.53
N VAL A 122 -59.25 -34.24 -9.39
CA VAL A 122 -60.43 -34.34 -8.52
C VAL A 122 -61.70 -33.90 -9.26
N VAL A 123 -61.64 -32.83 -10.05
CA VAL A 123 -62.78 -32.39 -10.89
C VAL A 123 -63.17 -33.44 -11.93
N LEU A 124 -62.20 -34.17 -12.50
CA LEU A 124 -62.49 -35.26 -13.43
C LEU A 124 -63.13 -36.47 -12.71
N GLU A 125 -62.75 -36.77 -11.48
CA GLU A 125 -63.36 -37.82 -10.66
C GLU A 125 -64.79 -37.47 -10.25
N GLN A 126 -65.03 -36.23 -9.81
CA GLN A 126 -66.38 -35.72 -9.53
C GLN A 126 -67.32 -35.88 -10.73
N LYS A 127 -66.84 -35.56 -11.94
CA LYS A 127 -67.62 -35.75 -13.18
C LYS A 127 -67.93 -37.21 -13.50
N LYS A 128 -67.07 -38.16 -13.09
CA LYS A 128 -67.30 -39.59 -13.30
C LYS A 128 -68.32 -40.15 -12.32
N GLU A 129 -68.24 -39.74 -11.05
CA GLU A 129 -69.23 -40.04 -10.01
C GLU A 129 -70.63 -39.56 -10.43
N GLN A 130 -70.76 -38.29 -10.82
CA GLN A 130 -72.03 -37.70 -11.28
C GLN A 130 -72.61 -38.38 -12.54
N ALA A 131 -71.78 -39.04 -13.34
CA ALA A 131 -72.22 -39.73 -14.56
C ALA A 131 -72.71 -41.17 -14.31
N ASN A 132 -72.51 -41.76 -13.13
CA ASN A 132 -72.80 -43.18 -12.86
C ASN A 132 -73.53 -43.43 -11.51
N PRO A 133 -74.81 -43.01 -11.39
CA PRO A 133 -75.52 -42.88 -10.10
C PRO A 133 -76.04 -44.21 -9.47
N VAL A 134 -75.40 -45.34 -9.74
CA VAL A 134 -75.99 -46.67 -9.47
C VAL A 134 -75.78 -47.17 -8.01
N ASP A 135 -74.91 -46.56 -7.22
CA ASP A 135 -74.60 -47.02 -5.85
C ASP A 135 -75.18 -46.12 -4.74
N ARG A 136 -75.76 -46.76 -3.71
CA ARG A 136 -76.35 -46.12 -2.51
C ARG A 136 -75.35 -45.38 -1.60
N ASN A 137 -74.10 -45.23 -2.02
CA ASN A 137 -73.01 -44.56 -1.31
C ASN A 137 -72.52 -43.26 -1.98
N GLY A 138 -73.07 -42.87 -3.15
CA GLY A 138 -72.57 -41.74 -3.96
C GLY A 138 -72.51 -40.40 -3.22
N ASP A 139 -73.49 -40.12 -2.35
CA ASP A 139 -73.53 -38.87 -1.57
C ASP A 139 -72.27 -38.69 -0.69
N ALA A 140 -71.74 -39.78 -0.12
CA ALA A 140 -70.59 -39.73 0.78
C ALA A 140 -69.24 -39.63 0.04
N GLU A 141 -69.17 -40.03 -1.23
CA GLU A 141 -67.97 -39.94 -2.07
C GLU A 141 -67.89 -38.58 -2.76
N GLU A 142 -69.02 -38.04 -3.20
CA GLU A 142 -69.13 -36.67 -3.73
C GLU A 142 -68.76 -35.61 -2.67
N ASP A 143 -69.28 -35.73 -1.44
CA ASP A 143 -68.93 -34.86 -0.31
C ASP A 143 -67.41 -34.87 -0.01
N ARG A 144 -66.77 -36.04 -0.08
CA ARG A 144 -65.32 -36.18 0.14
C ARG A 144 -64.51 -35.51 -0.97
N LEU A 145 -64.93 -35.67 -2.23
CA LEU A 145 -64.26 -35.05 -3.36
C LEU A 145 -64.41 -33.52 -3.31
N ASP A 146 -65.57 -33.02 -2.86
CA ASP A 146 -65.80 -31.58 -2.63
C ASP A 146 -64.92 -31.01 -1.50
N GLU A 147 -64.77 -31.74 -0.39
CA GLU A 147 -63.85 -31.36 0.68
C GLU A 147 -62.41 -31.31 0.18
N LEU A 148 -61.94 -32.35 -0.51
CA LEU A 148 -60.59 -32.43 -1.10
C LEU A 148 -60.34 -31.32 -2.13
N SER A 149 -61.33 -31.04 -2.99
CA SER A 149 -61.32 -29.93 -3.96
C SER A 149 -61.17 -28.57 -3.27
N GLY A 150 -61.88 -28.37 -2.15
CA GLY A 150 -61.76 -27.19 -1.30
C GLY A 150 -60.39 -27.05 -0.65
N GLU A 151 -59.84 -28.15 -0.13
CA GLU A 151 -58.49 -28.18 0.46
C GLU A 151 -57.40 -27.84 -0.57
N ILE A 152 -57.41 -28.49 -1.73
CA ILE A 152 -56.43 -28.22 -2.80
C ILE A 152 -56.46 -26.75 -3.22
N ARG A 153 -57.65 -26.15 -3.33
CA ARG A 153 -57.81 -24.72 -3.65
C ARG A 153 -57.22 -23.83 -2.56
N ARG A 154 -57.45 -24.12 -1.28
CA ARG A 154 -56.90 -23.35 -0.15
C ARG A 154 -55.38 -23.45 -0.12
N GLU A 155 -54.82 -24.65 -0.29
CA GLU A 155 -53.37 -24.86 -0.33
C GLU A 155 -52.74 -24.15 -1.53
N LYS A 156 -53.35 -24.25 -2.71
CA LYS A 156 -52.88 -23.53 -3.90
C LYS A 156 -52.88 -22.02 -3.66
N ALA A 157 -53.95 -21.47 -3.12
CA ALA A 157 -54.04 -20.04 -2.81
C ALA A 157 -52.99 -19.61 -1.78
N ALA A 158 -52.70 -20.45 -0.77
CA ALA A 158 -51.63 -20.19 0.19
C ALA A 158 -50.25 -20.14 -0.49
N LEU A 159 -49.96 -21.09 -1.38
CA LEU A 159 -48.71 -21.11 -2.16
C LEU A 159 -48.60 -19.89 -3.10
N GLU A 160 -49.69 -19.47 -3.73
CA GLU A 160 -49.73 -18.26 -4.58
C GLU A 160 -49.41 -17.00 -3.77
N VAL A 161 -49.89 -16.91 -2.52
CA VAL A 161 -49.54 -15.81 -1.61
C VAL A 161 -48.05 -15.85 -1.22
N GLU A 162 -47.50 -17.02 -0.93
CA GLU A 162 -46.06 -17.17 -0.66
C GLU A 162 -45.20 -16.81 -1.89
N LEU A 163 -45.66 -17.18 -3.09
CA LEU A 163 -45.00 -16.84 -4.34
C LEU A 163 -44.95 -15.32 -4.53
N GLN A 164 -46.07 -14.64 -4.28
CA GLN A 164 -46.14 -13.19 -4.39
C GLN A 164 -45.19 -12.50 -3.40
N LYS A 165 -45.16 -12.94 -2.15
CA LYS A 165 -44.20 -12.43 -1.14
C LYS A 165 -42.75 -12.67 -1.57
N THR A 166 -42.45 -13.82 -2.16
CA THR A 166 -41.11 -14.16 -2.65
C THR A 166 -40.71 -13.27 -3.83
N LYS A 167 -41.64 -12.94 -4.73
CA LYS A 167 -41.42 -12.00 -5.84
C LYS A 167 -41.11 -10.59 -5.34
N GLU A 168 -41.86 -10.11 -4.35
CA GLU A 168 -41.61 -8.80 -3.72
C GLU A 168 -40.25 -8.75 -2.99
N ALA A 169 -39.87 -9.84 -2.32
CA ALA A 169 -38.56 -9.98 -1.69
C ALA A 169 -37.43 -10.00 -2.74
N LEU A 170 -37.62 -10.70 -3.87
CA LEU A 170 -36.66 -10.75 -4.97
C LEU A 170 -36.46 -9.37 -5.60
N ASP A 171 -37.53 -8.63 -5.87
CA ASP A 171 -37.44 -7.27 -6.38
C ASP A 171 -36.71 -6.33 -5.42
N THR A 172 -36.93 -6.50 -4.11
CA THR A 172 -36.22 -5.75 -3.08
C THR A 172 -34.72 -6.11 -3.06
N ALA A 173 -34.39 -7.39 -3.15
CA ALA A 173 -33.01 -7.86 -3.22
C ALA A 173 -32.29 -7.35 -4.48
N LYS A 174 -32.96 -7.33 -5.63
CA LYS A 174 -32.41 -6.79 -6.89
C LYS A 174 -32.15 -5.29 -6.82
N ARG A 175 -33.03 -4.52 -6.18
CA ARG A 175 -32.78 -3.09 -5.92
C ARG A 175 -31.61 -2.88 -4.97
N ALA A 176 -31.49 -3.69 -3.92
CA ALA A 176 -30.35 -3.64 -3.00
C ALA A 176 -29.04 -3.97 -3.71
N TYR A 177 -29.03 -5.01 -4.55
CA TYR A 177 -27.89 -5.39 -5.38
C TYR A 177 -27.43 -4.22 -6.27
N ALA A 178 -28.35 -3.55 -6.98
CA ALA A 178 -28.00 -2.40 -7.82
C ALA A 178 -27.34 -1.27 -7.01
N GLY A 179 -27.85 -0.98 -5.80
CA GLY A 179 -27.24 0.01 -4.91
C GLY A 179 -25.85 -0.40 -4.41
N ILE A 180 -25.61 -1.69 -4.16
CA ILE A 180 -24.29 -2.22 -3.78
C ILE A 180 -23.32 -2.15 -4.97
N GLU A 181 -23.80 -2.44 -6.18
CA GLU A 181 -23.00 -2.34 -7.41
C GLU A 181 -22.54 -0.90 -7.66
N GLU A 182 -23.42 0.09 -7.47
CA GLU A 182 -23.03 1.52 -7.50
C GLU A 182 -21.96 1.85 -6.45
N ARG A 183 -22.11 1.36 -5.20
CA ARG A 183 -21.10 1.54 -4.15
C ARG A 183 -19.75 0.95 -4.55
N LYS A 184 -19.75 -0.25 -5.15
CA LYS A 184 -18.53 -0.89 -5.67
C LYS A 184 -17.87 -0.05 -6.77
N GLN A 185 -18.65 0.51 -7.70
CA GLN A 185 -18.12 1.40 -8.73
C GLN A 185 -17.51 2.68 -8.15
N VAL A 186 -18.18 3.30 -7.16
CA VAL A 186 -17.64 4.45 -6.44
C VAL A 186 -16.34 4.11 -5.72
N ALA A 187 -16.29 2.96 -5.03
CA ALA A 187 -15.08 2.48 -4.35
C ALA A 187 -13.94 2.20 -5.34
N ALA A 188 -14.24 1.63 -6.51
CA ALA A 188 -13.26 1.41 -7.58
C ALA A 188 -12.68 2.73 -8.10
N ALA A 189 -13.54 3.74 -8.33
CA ALA A 189 -13.12 5.06 -8.76
C ALA A 189 -12.26 5.77 -7.69
N LYS A 190 -12.61 5.62 -6.41
CA LYS A 190 -11.77 6.13 -5.31
C LYS A 190 -10.40 5.46 -5.28
N LEU A 191 -10.35 4.14 -5.47
CA LEU A 191 -9.09 3.39 -5.50
C LEU A 191 -8.21 3.82 -6.68
N ASP A 192 -8.79 4.00 -7.87
CA ASP A 192 -8.07 4.53 -9.04
C ASP A 192 -7.52 5.95 -8.77
N ALA A 193 -8.36 6.84 -8.23
CA ALA A 193 -7.95 8.19 -7.86
C ALA A 193 -6.83 8.20 -6.81
N ALA A 194 -6.89 7.31 -5.81
CA ALA A 194 -5.85 7.17 -4.78
C ALA A 194 -4.52 6.69 -5.39
N ASN A 195 -4.56 5.68 -6.27
CA ASN A 195 -3.36 5.19 -6.97
C ASN A 195 -2.73 6.29 -7.85
N LYS A 196 -3.57 7.06 -8.56
CA LYS A 196 -3.08 8.18 -9.38
C LYS A 196 -2.47 9.29 -8.53
N ALA A 197 -3.07 9.61 -7.38
CA ALA A 197 -2.53 10.58 -6.45
C ALA A 197 -1.18 10.11 -5.88
N PHE A 198 -1.07 8.82 -5.51
CA PHE A 198 0.15 8.22 -5.01
C PHE A 198 1.30 8.36 -6.01
N ALA A 199 1.08 8.10 -7.30
CA ALA A 199 2.13 8.29 -8.32
C ALA A 199 2.71 9.72 -8.34
N GLY A 200 1.85 10.73 -8.17
CA GLY A 200 2.30 12.13 -8.08
C GLY A 200 3.04 12.45 -6.77
N VAL A 201 2.65 11.81 -5.66
CA VAL A 201 3.35 11.96 -4.37
C VAL A 201 4.70 11.24 -4.38
N GLU A 202 4.77 10.07 -4.99
CA GLU A 202 6.01 9.31 -5.17
C GLU A 202 7.04 10.11 -6.00
N GLU A 203 6.60 10.74 -7.08
CA GLU A 203 7.45 11.64 -7.88
C GLU A 203 7.97 12.82 -7.05
N LYS A 204 7.11 13.49 -6.28
CA LYS A 204 7.51 14.59 -5.39
C LYS A 204 8.51 14.14 -4.32
N HIS A 205 8.29 12.98 -3.72
CA HIS A 205 9.21 12.40 -2.75
C HIS A 205 10.58 12.07 -3.38
N ALA A 206 10.60 11.53 -4.59
CA ALA A 206 11.84 11.30 -5.34
C ALA A 206 12.57 12.62 -5.68
N GLN A 207 11.84 13.67 -6.06
CA GLN A 207 12.42 14.99 -6.29
C GLN A 207 12.98 15.60 -5.00
N ALA A 208 12.29 15.46 -3.86
CA ALA A 208 12.76 15.92 -2.57
C ALA A 208 14.02 15.17 -2.11
N MET A 209 14.07 13.85 -2.31
CA MET A 209 15.27 13.03 -2.08
C MET A 209 16.47 13.54 -2.88
N ALA A 210 16.27 13.81 -4.18
CA ALA A 210 17.33 14.30 -5.06
C ALA A 210 17.83 15.69 -4.63
N LYS A 211 16.92 16.63 -4.34
CA LYS A 211 17.26 17.98 -3.86
C LYS A 211 18.01 17.94 -2.54
N PHE A 212 17.60 17.08 -1.60
CA PHE A 212 18.32 16.91 -0.34
C PHE A 212 19.73 16.36 -0.56
N ALA A 213 19.89 15.34 -1.41
CA ALA A 213 21.20 14.77 -1.72
C ALA A 213 22.15 15.82 -2.31
N GLU A 214 21.67 16.66 -3.24
CA GLU A 214 22.44 17.75 -3.84
C GLU A 214 22.82 18.82 -2.81
N ALA A 215 21.83 19.32 -2.04
CA ALA A 215 22.06 20.35 -1.03
C ALA A 215 23.00 19.86 0.09
N PHE A 216 22.87 18.60 0.52
CA PHE A 216 23.72 18.02 1.55
C PHE A 216 25.16 17.80 1.07
N ALA A 217 25.34 17.41 -0.20
CA ALA A 217 26.66 17.33 -0.81
C ALA A 217 27.32 18.71 -0.89
N ALA A 218 26.59 19.74 -1.35
CA ALA A 218 27.08 21.11 -1.40
C ALA A 218 27.47 21.64 -0.01
N TYR A 219 26.66 21.35 1.02
CA TYR A 219 26.97 21.71 2.40
C TYR A 219 28.27 21.06 2.89
N LYS A 220 28.44 19.75 2.65
CA LYS A 220 29.70 19.07 3.00
C LYS A 220 30.92 19.69 2.31
N GLU A 221 30.81 20.03 1.02
CA GLU A 221 31.91 20.68 0.29
C GLU A 221 32.23 22.08 0.83
N ALA A 222 31.22 22.89 1.12
CA ALA A 222 31.40 24.23 1.68
C ALA A 222 32.06 24.18 3.06
N VAL A 223 31.61 23.27 3.93
CA VAL A 223 32.22 23.04 5.25
C VAL A 223 33.67 22.58 5.11
N LYS A 224 33.98 21.68 4.18
CA LYS A 224 35.36 21.25 3.92
C LYS A 224 36.24 22.41 3.42
N ALA A 225 35.71 23.30 2.59
CA ALA A 225 36.41 24.48 2.11
C ALA A 225 36.70 25.46 3.25
N GLU A 226 35.72 25.71 4.13
CA GLU A 226 35.89 26.55 5.31
C GLU A 226 36.93 25.98 6.28
N LEU A 227 36.84 24.69 6.61
CA LEU A 227 37.80 24.03 7.49
C LEU A 227 39.23 24.12 6.94
N LYS A 228 39.42 23.92 5.62
CA LYS A 228 40.73 24.10 4.97
C LYS A 228 41.21 25.54 5.03
N ALA A 229 40.32 26.51 4.78
CA ALA A 229 40.66 27.94 4.87
C ALA A 229 41.05 28.35 6.30
N ALA A 230 40.45 27.72 7.31
CA ALA A 230 40.80 27.89 8.73
C ALA A 230 42.08 27.13 9.16
N GLY A 231 42.68 26.32 8.29
CA GLY A 231 43.91 25.57 8.59
C GLY A 231 43.70 24.16 9.17
N ALA A 232 42.50 23.60 9.08
CA ALA A 232 42.23 22.22 9.50
C ALA A 232 42.98 21.19 8.65
N SER A 233 43.40 20.09 9.25
CA SER A 233 44.04 18.98 8.54
C SER A 233 43.05 18.15 7.70
N ASP A 234 43.56 17.44 6.69
CA ASP A 234 42.77 16.53 5.83
C ASP A 234 42.08 15.38 6.60
N PHE A 235 42.48 15.12 7.84
CA PHE A 235 41.79 14.16 8.70
C PHE A 235 40.36 14.61 9.01
N TYR A 236 40.15 15.90 9.24
CA TYR A 236 38.84 16.45 9.61
C TYR A 236 37.90 16.53 8.42
N THR A 237 38.41 16.84 7.22
CA THR A 237 37.60 16.86 6.00
C THR A 237 37.04 15.47 5.67
N LYS A 238 37.80 14.40 5.90
CA LYS A 238 37.31 13.01 5.78
C LYS A 238 36.23 12.67 6.80
N LYS A 239 36.27 13.24 8.01
CA LYS A 239 35.19 13.07 9.00
C LYS A 239 33.88 13.73 8.56
N ILE A 240 33.96 14.89 7.89
CA ILE A 240 32.79 15.53 7.29
C ILE A 240 32.15 14.64 6.21
N ASP A 241 32.95 13.98 5.38
CA ASP A 241 32.43 13.05 4.35
C ASP A 241 31.60 11.91 4.97
N SER A 242 32.04 11.40 6.13
CA SER A 242 31.36 10.30 6.85
C SER A 242 30.07 10.69 7.57
N ALA A 243 29.79 11.98 7.74
CA ALA A 243 28.60 12.44 8.43
C ALA A 243 27.35 12.24 7.55
N ASN A 244 26.27 11.70 8.12
CA ASN A 244 25.06 11.35 7.36
C ASN A 244 23.89 12.32 7.56
N THR A 245 24.04 13.30 8.43
CA THR A 245 22.99 14.27 8.77
C THR A 245 23.53 15.69 8.71
N VAL A 246 22.64 16.65 8.44
CA VAL A 246 22.99 18.08 8.41
C VAL A 246 23.52 18.52 9.79
N ASP A 247 22.81 18.17 10.86
CA ASP A 247 23.26 18.42 12.25
C ASP A 247 24.61 17.76 12.58
N GLY A 248 24.88 16.58 12.03
CA GLY A 248 26.15 15.88 12.23
C GLY A 248 27.32 16.63 11.59
N VAL A 249 27.12 17.17 10.39
CA VAL A 249 28.12 18.02 9.73
C VAL A 249 28.30 19.34 10.49
N LYS A 250 27.20 19.97 10.94
CA LYS A 250 27.21 21.22 11.71
C LYS A 250 28.00 21.09 13.01
N THR A 251 27.68 20.07 13.81
CA THR A 251 28.37 19.81 15.09
C THR A 251 29.86 19.52 14.90
N LEU A 252 30.23 18.74 13.87
CA LEU A 252 31.62 18.50 13.53
C LEU A 252 32.34 19.80 13.15
N ARG A 253 31.73 20.61 12.27
CA ARG A 253 32.26 21.92 11.88
C ARG A 253 32.56 22.79 13.10
N GLU A 254 31.58 22.97 13.98
CA GLU A 254 31.70 23.81 15.19
C GLU A 254 32.81 23.30 16.12
N MET A 255 32.87 21.99 16.40
CA MET A 255 33.91 21.40 17.26
C MET A 255 35.33 21.57 16.68
N ILE A 256 35.47 21.42 15.36
CA ILE A 256 36.77 21.54 14.69
C ILE A 256 37.23 23.01 14.70
N LEU A 257 36.34 23.94 14.38
CA LEU A 257 36.66 25.38 14.41
C LEU A 257 37.00 25.87 15.83
N ASP A 258 36.27 25.44 16.86
CA ASP A 258 36.58 25.76 18.27
C ASP A 258 37.98 25.24 18.66
N SER A 259 38.33 24.03 18.22
CA SER A 259 39.64 23.42 18.50
C SER A 259 40.80 24.15 17.80
N ILE A 260 40.56 24.77 16.64
CA ILE A 260 41.56 25.56 15.91
C ILE A 260 41.69 26.97 16.50
N ALA A 261 40.58 27.57 16.95
CA ALA A 261 40.57 28.91 17.53
C ALA A 261 41.18 28.95 18.95
N LYS A 262 41.22 27.81 19.65
CA LYS A 262 41.89 27.69 20.95
C LYS A 262 43.41 27.51 20.71
N PRO A 263 44.27 28.49 21.04
CA PRO A 263 45.71 28.28 20.94
C PRO A 263 46.10 27.13 21.86
N GLU A 264 46.83 26.16 21.30
CA GLU A 264 47.54 25.13 22.05
C GLU A 264 48.40 25.85 23.09
N VAL A 265 48.10 25.68 24.38
CA VAL A 265 49.05 26.00 25.44
C VAL A 265 50.24 25.08 25.18
N GLU A 266 51.40 25.67 24.88
CA GLU A 266 52.66 24.94 24.69
C GLU A 266 52.82 23.89 25.80
N PRO A 267 53.10 22.60 25.47
CA PRO A 267 53.67 21.72 26.47
C PRO A 267 55.10 22.22 26.74
N GLU A 268 55.26 23.03 27.79
CA GLU A 268 56.58 23.43 28.27
C GLU A 268 57.45 22.18 28.50
N ALA A 269 58.61 22.22 27.84
CA ALA A 269 59.87 21.58 28.18
C ALA A 269 59.89 20.05 28.40
N LYS A 270 60.58 19.38 27.46
CA LYS A 270 61.42 18.21 27.77
C LYS A 270 62.29 18.50 29.02
N PRO A 271 62.36 17.58 29.99
CA PRO A 271 63.56 17.38 30.78
C PRO A 271 64.36 16.23 30.15
N GLU A 272 65.63 16.51 29.81
CA GLU A 272 66.63 15.51 29.45
C GLU A 272 66.99 14.56 30.62
N PRO A 273 67.67 13.42 30.34
CA PRO A 273 67.62 12.20 31.15
C PRO A 273 68.80 11.98 32.13
N LYS A 274 68.55 11.17 33.19
CA LYS A 274 69.41 10.18 33.92
C LYS A 274 69.18 10.21 35.45
N PRO A 275 69.51 9.14 36.24
CA PRO A 275 70.23 7.91 35.91
C PRO A 275 69.52 6.58 36.28
N GLU A 276 69.96 5.52 35.62
CA GLU A 276 69.64 4.11 35.85
C GLU A 276 69.89 3.65 37.30
N PRO A 277 68.95 2.92 37.94
CA PRO A 277 69.28 1.98 39.00
C PRO A 277 69.59 0.60 38.40
N LYS A 278 70.75 0.08 38.79
CA LYS A 278 71.34 -1.23 38.43
C LYS A 278 70.41 -2.45 38.68
N PRO A 279 70.71 -3.58 38.00
CA PRO A 279 69.85 -4.76 37.92
C PRO A 279 70.04 -5.78 39.06
N GLU A 280 68.98 -6.59 39.23
CA GLU A 280 68.89 -7.95 39.80
C GLU A 280 68.84 -8.12 41.34
N PRO A 281 68.00 -9.04 41.87
CA PRO A 281 67.99 -10.46 41.48
C PRO A 281 66.61 -11.14 41.24
N LYS A 282 66.60 -12.05 40.24
CA LYS A 282 65.75 -13.26 40.18
C LYS A 282 66.14 -14.21 41.31
N PRO A 283 65.20 -14.95 41.96
CA PRO A 283 64.70 -16.24 41.44
C PRO A 283 63.23 -16.52 41.87
N GLU A 284 62.43 -17.51 41.45
CA GLU A 284 62.43 -18.63 40.50
C GLU A 284 60.93 -19.05 40.31
N PRO A 285 60.57 -19.90 39.34
CA PRO A 285 59.20 -20.06 38.84
C PRO A 285 58.37 -21.21 39.43
N LYS A 286 57.04 -21.03 39.32
CA LYS A 286 55.92 -22.01 39.22
C LYS A 286 55.48 -22.75 40.51
N PRO A 287 54.16 -22.97 40.71
CA PRO A 287 53.34 -23.81 39.82
C PRO A 287 51.96 -23.26 39.42
N GLU A 288 51.55 -23.63 38.21
CA GLU A 288 50.18 -23.54 37.68
C GLU A 288 49.19 -24.38 38.50
N PRO A 289 48.02 -23.84 38.86
CA PRO A 289 46.84 -24.65 39.17
C PRO A 289 45.82 -24.62 38.03
N LYS A 290 45.34 -25.82 37.74
CA LYS A 290 44.46 -26.29 36.68
C LYS A 290 43.16 -25.50 36.43
N PRO A 291 42.58 -25.62 35.22
CA PRO A 291 41.30 -25.04 34.87
C PRO A 291 40.10 -25.94 35.26
N LYS A 292 38.93 -25.26 35.39
CA LYS A 292 37.50 -25.71 35.37
C LYS A 292 36.85 -25.99 36.74
N PRO A 293 35.53 -25.68 36.93
CA PRO A 293 34.46 -25.75 35.93
C PRO A 293 33.47 -24.58 35.83
N GLN A 294 32.78 -24.54 34.68
CA GLN A 294 31.66 -23.67 34.32
C GLN A 294 30.48 -23.78 35.32
N PRO A 295 29.77 -22.67 35.60
CA PRO A 295 28.43 -22.72 36.18
C PRO A 295 27.46 -23.34 35.17
N LYS A 296 26.75 -24.39 35.61
CA LYS A 296 25.62 -24.98 34.89
C LYS A 296 24.47 -23.95 34.74
N PRO A 297 23.76 -23.94 33.61
CA PRO A 297 22.50 -23.22 33.45
C PRO A 297 21.45 -23.68 34.47
N ALA A 298 20.66 -22.72 34.95
CA ALA A 298 19.51 -22.93 35.82
C ALA A 298 18.45 -23.84 35.15
N PRO A 299 17.76 -24.68 35.93
CA PRO A 299 16.78 -25.63 35.43
C PRO A 299 15.49 -24.94 34.95
N ALA A 300 15.00 -25.41 33.80
CA ALA A 300 13.67 -25.12 33.28
C ALA A 300 12.56 -25.70 34.19
N PRO A 301 11.39 -25.04 34.28
CA PRO A 301 10.25 -25.58 35.00
C PRO A 301 9.64 -26.80 34.28
N LYS A 302 9.34 -27.82 35.08
CA LYS A 302 8.65 -29.07 34.70
C LYS A 302 7.22 -28.80 34.20
N PRO A 303 6.78 -29.50 33.14
CA PRO A 303 5.37 -29.73 32.85
C PRO A 303 4.84 -30.89 33.72
N GLU A 304 3.74 -30.66 34.44
CA GLU A 304 2.95 -31.73 35.05
C GLU A 304 2.08 -32.42 34.00
N ALA A 305 2.08 -33.75 34.06
CA ALA A 305 1.39 -34.64 33.16
C ALA A 305 0.09 -35.19 33.78
N LYS A 306 -0.86 -35.46 32.88
CA LYS A 306 -1.75 -36.64 32.77
C LYS A 306 -3.24 -36.30 32.75
N LYS A 307 -3.89 -36.63 31.63
CA LYS A 307 -4.60 -37.91 31.53
C LYS A 307 -4.85 -38.31 30.07
N GLU A 308 -4.65 -39.60 29.84
CA GLU A 308 -4.89 -40.34 28.61
C GLU A 308 -6.39 -40.59 28.44
N GLU A 309 -6.87 -40.61 27.18
CA GLU A 309 -7.72 -41.70 26.71
C GLU A 309 -7.61 -41.87 25.19
N LYS A 310 -7.37 -43.12 24.78
CA LYS A 310 -7.16 -43.57 23.39
C LYS A 310 -8.51 -43.74 22.67
N LYS A 311 -8.58 -43.38 21.38
CA LYS A 311 -8.94 -44.34 20.33
C LYS A 311 -8.65 -43.86 18.90
N ALA A 312 -8.05 -44.78 18.14
CA ALA A 312 -8.20 -45.07 16.71
C ALA A 312 -7.72 -44.06 15.64
N ALA A 313 -6.70 -44.49 14.89
CA ALA A 313 -6.38 -44.03 13.53
C ALA A 313 -7.34 -44.69 12.49
N PRO A 314 -7.41 -44.22 11.22
CA PRO A 314 -6.34 -44.53 10.26
C PRO A 314 -5.92 -43.35 9.34
N LYS A 315 -4.83 -43.64 8.62
CA LYS A 315 -3.98 -42.81 7.75
C LYS A 315 -4.71 -42.12 6.58
N GLN A 316 -4.18 -40.98 6.13
CA GLN A 316 -3.97 -40.71 4.70
C GLN A 316 -2.97 -39.56 4.46
N ASP A 317 -1.98 -39.85 3.62
CA ASP A 317 -1.07 -38.93 2.96
C ASP A 317 -1.81 -38.04 1.94
N ALA A 318 -1.52 -36.75 1.92
CA ALA A 318 -1.47 -35.89 0.72
C ALA A 318 -1.21 -34.42 1.12
N ASN A 319 -0.19 -33.81 0.50
CA ASN A 319 -0.08 -32.37 0.24
C ASN A 319 -0.60 -31.39 1.31
N LYS A 320 0.23 -31.07 2.30
CA LYS A 320 0.17 -29.75 2.95
C LYS A 320 1.24 -28.85 2.33
N LEU A 321 0.77 -27.87 1.56
CA LEU A 321 1.55 -26.71 1.14
C LEU A 321 2.07 -25.97 2.39
N PRO A 322 3.28 -25.39 2.35
CA PRO A 322 3.78 -24.57 3.45
C PRO A 322 2.87 -23.36 3.65
N SER A 323 2.41 -23.18 4.88
CA SER A 323 1.72 -21.97 5.34
C SER A 323 2.75 -20.85 5.44
N THR A 324 2.98 -20.10 4.37
CA THR A 324 3.80 -18.89 4.41
C THR A 324 2.95 -17.71 4.86
N GLY A 325 2.81 -17.58 6.17
CA GLY A 325 2.18 -16.45 6.83
C GLY A 325 2.95 -16.09 8.09
N GLU A 326 4.23 -15.75 7.94
CA GLU A 326 5.04 -15.16 9.02
C GLU A 326 5.63 -13.84 8.51
N ALA A 327 5.26 -12.74 9.16
CA ALA A 327 5.50 -11.35 8.75
C ALA A 327 6.93 -10.84 9.02
N THR A 328 7.94 -11.70 9.02
CA THR A 328 9.26 -11.37 9.58
C THR A 328 10.47 -11.80 8.74
N ASN A 329 10.34 -11.94 7.42
CA ASN A 329 11.50 -12.16 6.55
C ASN A 329 11.58 -11.13 5.39
N PRO A 330 12.64 -10.29 5.31
CA PRO A 330 12.73 -9.16 4.38
C PRO A 330 13.17 -9.53 2.95
N PHE A 331 13.23 -10.81 2.59
CA PHE A 331 13.75 -11.25 1.27
C PHE A 331 12.70 -11.68 0.25
N PHE A 332 11.39 -11.60 0.55
CA PHE A 332 10.33 -12.00 -0.39
C PHE A 332 9.18 -11.00 -0.60
N THR A 333 9.26 -9.80 -0.03
CA THR A 333 8.19 -8.80 -0.14
C THR A 333 8.52 -7.77 -1.23
N ALA A 334 7.59 -7.63 -2.18
CA ALA A 334 7.44 -6.59 -3.21
C ALA A 334 8.04 -6.81 -4.62
N ALA A 335 9.15 -7.52 -4.84
CA ALA A 335 9.75 -7.57 -6.21
C ALA A 335 9.22 -8.68 -7.16
N ALA A 336 8.42 -9.65 -6.68
CA ALA A 336 8.04 -10.83 -7.48
C ALA A 336 6.67 -10.74 -8.17
N LEU A 337 5.90 -9.67 -8.01
CA LEU A 337 4.53 -9.56 -8.58
C LEU A 337 4.47 -8.91 -9.98
N ALA A 338 5.58 -8.48 -10.57
CA ALA A 338 5.59 -7.70 -11.82
C ALA A 338 5.91 -8.48 -13.11
N VAL A 339 5.98 -9.83 -13.10
CA VAL A 339 6.29 -10.63 -14.32
C VAL A 339 5.08 -11.40 -14.90
N MET A 340 3.94 -11.45 -14.19
CA MET A 340 2.73 -12.17 -14.66
C MET A 340 1.72 -11.27 -15.41
N ALA A 341 2.19 -10.28 -16.19
CA ALA A 341 1.31 -9.48 -17.05
C ALA A 341 1.82 -9.32 -18.50
N GLY A 342 2.87 -10.04 -18.90
CA GLY A 342 3.59 -9.79 -20.17
C GLY A 342 3.62 -10.91 -21.22
N ALA A 343 2.87 -12.02 -21.07
CA ALA A 343 2.94 -13.12 -22.03
C ALA A 343 1.57 -13.78 -22.24
N GLY A 344 0.73 -13.20 -23.10
CA GLY A 344 -0.61 -13.74 -23.35
C GLY A 344 -1.32 -13.31 -24.63
N VAL A 345 -0.68 -12.60 -25.58
CA VAL A 345 -1.31 -12.29 -26.88
C VAL A 345 -0.30 -12.37 -28.02
N ALA A 346 0.07 -13.59 -28.42
CA ALA A 346 0.68 -13.85 -29.72
C ALA A 346 0.55 -15.34 -30.08
N ALA A 347 -0.64 -15.78 -30.53
CA ALA A 347 -0.81 -16.94 -31.42
C ALA A 347 -2.30 -17.21 -31.69
N VAL A 348 -2.92 -16.50 -32.64
CA VAL A 348 -4.03 -17.07 -33.43
C VAL A 348 -3.69 -16.90 -34.90
N SER A 349 -3.40 -18.05 -35.50
CA SER A 349 -2.98 -18.27 -36.86
C SER A 349 -4.15 -18.05 -37.83
N THR A 350 -4.08 -17.04 -38.69
CA THR A 350 -4.91 -16.99 -39.89
C THR A 350 -4.35 -17.99 -40.90
N ARG A 351 -4.86 -19.24 -40.87
CA ARG A 351 -4.68 -20.17 -41.99
C ARG A 351 -5.60 -19.76 -43.14
N ARG A 352 -4.97 -19.51 -44.28
CA ARG A 352 -5.55 -19.39 -45.62
C ARG A 352 -6.63 -20.45 -45.87
N LYS A 353 -7.72 -20.03 -46.52
CA LYS A 353 -8.40 -20.86 -47.53
C LYS A 353 -8.26 -20.15 -48.87
N GLU A 354 -7.34 -20.67 -49.68
CA GLU A 354 -7.51 -20.71 -51.13
C GLU A 354 -8.45 -21.88 -51.43
N ASN A 355 -9.54 -21.57 -52.14
CA ASN A 355 -10.19 -22.33 -53.21
C ASN A 355 -11.62 -21.83 -53.39
#